data_AF-A0A1F6TWH1-F1
#
_entry.id   AF-A0A1F6TWH1-F1
#
_cell.length_a   1.000
_cell.length_b   1.000
_cell.length_c   1.000
_cell.angle_alpha   90.00
_cell.angle_beta   90.00
_cell.angle_gamma   90.00
#
_symmetry.space_group_name_H-M   'P 1'
#
loop_
_entity.id
_entity.type
_entity.pdbx_description
1 polymer ?
#
loop_
_entity_poly.entity_id
_entity_poly.type
_entity_poly.pdbx_seq_one_letter_code
_entity_poly.pdbx_strand_id
1 'polypeptide(L)'
;MILDAKRLAIAATLLLLAAGSWWLTRTVAVPETTFDGKLRHDPDYTIENFNVTVMGERGQRRYTLSAVHLIHYGDDGSSDLEQPYLIQYREGSAPIHTRADKGWMPKDKSEILLQGNAVSARGRDPRSAGGEIRVDKMKILLDS
;
A
#
# COMPACT_ATOMS: atom_id res chain seq x y z
N MET A 1 46.50 -14.02 -48.78
CA MET A 1 45.75 -14.94 -47.89
C MET A 1 44.49 -15.36 -48.63
N ILE A 2 44.42 -16.60 -49.09
CA ILE A 2 43.25 -17.14 -49.78
C ILE A 2 42.22 -17.47 -48.68
N LEU A 3 41.01 -16.92 -48.77
CA LEU A 3 39.97 -17.21 -47.78
C LEU A 3 39.51 -18.66 -47.93
N ASP A 4 39.65 -19.44 -46.86
CA ASP A 4 39.13 -20.80 -46.74
C ASP A 4 37.58 -20.78 -46.74
N ALA A 5 36.95 -21.68 -47.50
CA ALA A 5 35.50 -21.81 -47.60
C ALA A 5 34.82 -21.94 -46.22
N LYS A 6 35.51 -22.55 -45.24
CA LYS A 6 35.03 -22.63 -43.85
C LYS A 6 34.89 -21.24 -43.22
N ARG A 7 35.85 -20.34 -43.46
CA ARG A 7 35.82 -18.97 -42.92
C ARG A 7 34.71 -18.15 -43.54
N LEU A 8 34.45 -18.34 -44.84
CA LEU A 8 33.33 -17.71 -45.53
C LEU A 8 31.98 -18.20 -44.99
N ALA A 9 31.82 -19.51 -44.75
CA ALA A 9 30.61 -20.06 -44.18
C ALA A 9 30.35 -19.55 -42.74
N ILE A 10 31.40 -19.44 -41.92
CA ILE A 10 31.31 -18.86 -40.58
C ILE A 10 30.91 -17.39 -40.66
N ALA A 11 31.56 -16.60 -41.52
CA ALA A 11 31.26 -15.17 -41.68
C ALA A 11 29.82 -14.92 -42.17
N ALA A 12 29.35 -15.72 -43.14
CA ALA A 12 27.98 -15.63 -43.65
C ALA A 12 26.95 -15.97 -42.56
N THR A 13 27.21 -17.02 -41.78
CA THR A 13 26.35 -17.41 -40.65
C THR A 13 26.28 -16.30 -39.60
N LEU A 14 27.42 -15.71 -39.23
CA LEU A 14 27.47 -14.61 -38.27
C LEU A 14 26.75 -13.37 -38.77
N LEU A 15 26.89 -13.02 -40.05
CA LEU A 15 26.16 -11.90 -40.65
C LEU A 15 24.65 -12.14 -40.64
N LEU A 16 24.21 -13.36 -40.93
CA LEU A 16 22.79 -13.71 -40.93
C LEU A 16 22.21 -13.66 -39.51
N LEU A 17 22.95 -14.16 -38.51
CA LEU A 17 22.57 -14.05 -37.10
C LEU A 17 22.54 -12.60 -36.62
N ALA A 18 23.52 -11.79 -37.00
CA ALA A 18 23.57 -10.36 -36.65
C ALA A 18 22.41 -9.58 -37.26
N ALA A 19 22.14 -9.79 -38.56
CA ALA A 19 21.01 -9.16 -39.25
C ALA A 19 19.66 -9.61 -38.68
N GLY A 20 19.51 -10.91 -38.39
CA GLY A 20 18.32 -11.46 -37.76
C GLY A 20 18.10 -10.88 -36.37
N SER A 21 19.16 -10.78 -35.57
CA SER A 21 19.11 -10.18 -34.22
C SER A 21 18.73 -8.71 -34.28
N TRP A 22 19.36 -7.95 -35.18
CA TRP A 22 19.06 -6.54 -35.39
C TRP A 22 17.62 -6.30 -35.85
N TRP A 23 17.14 -7.11 -36.80
CA TRP A 23 15.75 -7.05 -37.28
C TRP A 23 14.77 -7.37 -36.14
N LEU A 24 15.04 -8.43 -35.37
CA LEU A 24 14.19 -8.83 -34.25
C LEU A 24 14.13 -7.76 -33.16
N THR A 25 15.26 -7.14 -32.80
CA THR A 25 15.27 -6.03 -31.84
C THR A 25 14.43 -4.86 -32.33
N ARG A 26 14.44 -4.56 -33.62
CA ARG A 26 13.63 -3.47 -34.20
C ARG A 26 12.14 -3.79 -34.28
N THR A 27 11.76 -5.03 -34.54
CA THR A 27 10.34 -5.44 -34.67
C THR A 27 9.68 -5.70 -33.33
N VAL A 28 10.44 -6.20 -32.34
CA VAL A 28 9.96 -6.47 -30.98
C VAL A 28 10.15 -5.27 -30.05
N ALA A 29 10.84 -4.21 -30.48
CA ALA A 29 10.86 -2.94 -29.78
C ALA A 29 9.46 -2.33 -29.77
N VAL A 30 8.67 -2.72 -28.76
CA VAL A 30 7.47 -2.02 -28.34
C VAL A 30 7.92 -0.59 -28.03
N PRO A 31 7.30 0.44 -28.64
CA PRO A 31 7.53 1.81 -28.19
C PRO A 31 7.34 1.80 -26.67
N GLU A 32 8.32 2.29 -25.91
CA GLU A 32 8.08 2.58 -24.51
C GLU A 32 7.07 3.74 -24.45
N THR A 33 5.79 3.44 -24.70
CA THR A 33 4.73 4.18 -24.05
C THR A 33 4.97 3.91 -22.58
N THR A 34 5.64 4.85 -21.92
CA THR A 34 5.74 4.92 -20.46
C THR A 34 4.32 5.06 -19.93
N PHE A 35 3.61 3.93 -19.86
CA PHE A 35 2.36 3.85 -19.15
C PHE A 35 2.75 3.72 -17.70
N ASP A 36 2.86 4.85 -17.01
CA ASP A 36 3.35 4.91 -15.63
C ASP A 36 2.33 4.36 -14.62
N GLY A 37 1.20 3.83 -15.09
CA GLY A 37 0.15 3.23 -14.27
C GLY A 37 -0.61 4.23 -13.41
N LYS A 38 -0.17 5.50 -13.30
CA LYS A 38 -0.72 6.49 -12.36
C LYS A 38 -2.14 6.95 -12.67
N LEU A 39 -2.64 6.70 -13.88
CA LEU A 39 -4.04 6.94 -14.21
C LEU A 39 -4.97 5.79 -13.79
N ARG A 40 -4.44 4.64 -13.36
CA ARG A 40 -5.23 3.50 -12.91
C ARG A 40 -5.19 3.45 -11.39
N HIS A 41 -6.30 3.84 -10.76
CA HIS A 41 -6.52 3.60 -9.33
C HIS A 41 -7.05 2.18 -9.12
N ASP A 42 -6.27 1.21 -9.57
CA ASP A 42 -6.59 -0.21 -9.41
C ASP A 42 -5.86 -0.78 -8.20
N PRO A 43 -6.49 -1.72 -7.48
CA PRO A 43 -5.86 -2.33 -6.33
C PRO A 43 -4.71 -3.26 -6.75
N ASP A 44 -3.58 -3.17 -6.04
CA ASP A 44 -2.42 -4.05 -6.23
C ASP A 44 -2.44 -5.23 -5.25
N TYR A 45 -3.01 -5.06 -4.06
CA TYR A 45 -3.36 -6.12 -3.12
C TYR A 45 -4.57 -5.79 -2.26
N THR A 46 -5.24 -6.85 -1.79
CA THR A 46 -6.34 -6.79 -0.83
C THR A 46 -6.05 -7.72 0.35
N ILE A 47 -6.54 -7.36 1.53
CA ILE A 47 -6.40 -8.18 2.75
C ILE A 47 -7.77 -8.32 3.42
N GLU A 48 -8.15 -9.55 3.74
CA GLU A 48 -9.37 -9.86 4.50
C GLU A 48 -9.05 -10.03 5.99
N ASN A 49 -9.94 -9.54 6.85
CA ASN A 49 -9.94 -9.75 8.31
C ASN A 49 -8.58 -9.49 8.96
N PHE A 50 -7.94 -8.37 8.60
CA PHE A 50 -6.59 -8.09 9.08
C PHE A 50 -6.61 -7.52 10.50
N ASN A 51 -5.54 -7.79 11.25
CA ASN A 51 -5.25 -7.17 12.54
C ASN A 51 -3.76 -6.85 12.60
N VAL A 52 -3.43 -5.57 12.74
CA VAL A 52 -2.07 -5.07 12.84
C VAL A 52 -1.91 -4.36 14.17
N THR A 53 -0.81 -4.65 14.87
CA THR A 53 -0.40 -3.92 16.08
C THR A 53 0.91 -3.20 15.81
N VAL A 54 0.89 -1.88 15.99
CA VAL A 54 2.08 -1.02 15.85
C VAL A 54 2.66 -0.76 17.23
N MET A 55 3.96 -1.02 17.35
CA MET A 55 4.74 -0.80 18.55
C MET A 55 5.48 0.53 18.47
N GLY A 56 5.74 1.16 19.61
CA GLY A 56 6.63 2.31 19.73
C GLY A 56 8.07 1.88 19.91
N GLU A 57 8.98 2.87 19.98
CA GLU A 57 10.43 2.64 20.07
C GLU A 57 10.87 1.79 21.27
N ARG A 58 10.11 1.83 22.37
CA ARG A 58 10.39 1.05 23.59
C ARG A 58 9.61 -0.26 23.66
N GLY A 59 8.98 -0.69 22.56
CA GLY A 59 8.22 -1.95 22.46
C GLY A 59 6.82 -1.90 23.06
N GLN A 60 6.37 -0.74 23.57
CA GLN A 60 4.99 -0.56 24.00
C GLN A 60 4.04 -0.45 22.80
N ARG A 61 2.83 -1.02 22.90
CA ARG A 61 1.80 -0.86 21.88
C ARG A 61 1.44 0.63 21.73
N ARG A 62 1.48 1.16 20.51
CA ARG A 62 0.96 2.50 20.17
C ARG A 62 -0.50 2.40 19.77
N TYR A 63 -0.80 1.53 18.82
CA TYR A 63 -2.16 1.26 18.40
C TYR A 63 -2.31 -0.13 17.77
N THR A 64 -3.55 -0.61 17.76
CA THR A 64 -3.97 -1.79 17.00
C THR A 64 -5.03 -1.33 16.00
N LEU A 65 -4.91 -1.72 14.74
CA LEU A 65 -5.86 -1.45 13.68
C LEU A 65 -6.31 -2.77 13.07
N SER A 66 -7.62 -2.95 12.97
CA SER A 66 -8.24 -4.09 12.29
C SER A 66 -9.35 -3.62 11.36
N ALA A 67 -9.64 -4.38 10.32
CA ALA A 67 -10.77 -4.15 9.43
C ALA A 67 -11.22 -5.47 8.80
N VAL A 68 -12.46 -5.50 8.29
CA VAL A 68 -12.98 -6.69 7.58
C VAL A 68 -12.33 -6.81 6.20
N HIS A 69 -12.13 -5.69 5.52
CA HIS A 69 -11.51 -5.65 4.20
C HIS A 69 -10.54 -4.47 4.12
N LEU A 70 -9.40 -4.65 3.47
CA LEU A 70 -8.44 -3.62 3.13
C LEU A 70 -8.08 -3.72 1.65
N ILE A 71 -8.09 -2.58 0.97
CA ILE A 71 -7.66 -2.43 -0.42
C ILE A 71 -6.49 -1.47 -0.45
N HIS A 72 -5.36 -1.87 -1.02
CA HIS A 72 -4.24 -0.96 -1.27
C HIS A 72 -4.16 -0.62 -2.75
N TYR A 73 -3.76 0.61 -3.03
CA TYR A 73 -3.58 1.11 -4.38
C TYR A 73 -2.12 1.47 -4.61
N GLY A 74 -1.50 0.84 -5.61
CA GLY A 74 -0.07 1.01 -5.89
C GLY A 74 0.28 2.34 -6.56
N ASP A 75 -0.70 3.04 -7.14
CA ASP A 75 -0.53 4.32 -7.85
C ASP A 75 -0.22 5.48 -6.89
N ASP A 76 -0.99 5.63 -5.82
CA ASP A 76 -0.83 6.68 -4.81
C ASP A 76 -0.38 6.15 -3.43
N GLY A 77 -0.37 4.83 -3.24
CA GLY A 77 -0.02 4.15 -1.99
C GLY A 77 -1.09 4.25 -0.90
N SER A 78 -2.29 4.73 -1.23
CA SER A 78 -3.39 4.85 -0.28
C SER A 78 -4.04 3.51 0.02
N SER A 79 -4.89 3.47 1.05
CA SER A 79 -5.66 2.28 1.37
C SER A 79 -7.06 2.60 1.85
N ASP A 80 -8.03 1.88 1.31
CA ASP A 80 -9.41 1.86 1.77
C ASP A 80 -9.62 0.72 2.77
N LEU A 81 -10.39 0.98 3.83
CA LEU A 81 -10.71 0.02 4.87
C LEU A 81 -12.22 -0.09 5.04
N GLU A 82 -12.73 -1.32 5.15
CA GLU A 82 -14.13 -1.60 5.47
C GLU A 82 -14.27 -2.00 6.95
N GLN A 83 -15.20 -1.35 7.65
CA GLN A 83 -15.44 -1.52 9.08
C GLN A 83 -14.15 -1.44 9.93
N PRO A 84 -13.34 -0.36 9.79
CA PRO A 84 -12.14 -0.21 10.57
C PRO A 84 -12.43 -0.09 12.06
N TYR A 85 -11.58 -0.72 12.87
CA TYR A 85 -11.56 -0.61 14.31
C TYR A 85 -10.14 -0.32 14.79
N LEU A 86 -9.97 0.88 15.34
CA LEU A 86 -8.72 1.41 15.85
C LEU A 86 -8.74 1.44 17.37
N ILE A 87 -7.70 0.89 17.99
CA ILE A 87 -7.45 0.99 19.44
C ILE A 87 -6.16 1.74 19.66
N GLN A 88 -6.21 2.91 20.32
CA GLN A 88 -5.03 3.70 20.65
C GLN A 88 -4.68 3.55 22.12
N TYR A 89 -3.39 3.28 22.39
CA TYR A 89 -2.87 3.08 23.73
C TYR A 89 -2.04 4.29 24.18
N ARG A 90 -2.25 4.72 25.42
CA ARG A 90 -1.45 5.76 26.08
C ARG A 90 -1.10 5.31 27.49
N GLU A 91 0.12 5.60 27.93
CA GLU A 91 0.59 5.18 29.24
C GLU A 91 -0.21 5.84 30.38
N GLY A 92 -0.66 5.02 31.33
CA GLY A 92 -1.45 5.47 32.48
C GLY A 92 -2.87 5.96 32.13
N SER A 93 -3.42 5.54 30.99
CA SER A 93 -4.78 5.89 30.57
C SER A 93 -5.52 4.71 29.95
N ALA A 94 -6.85 4.73 30.01
CA ALA A 94 -7.66 3.75 29.31
C ALA A 94 -7.47 3.87 27.79
N PRO A 95 -7.45 2.75 27.04
CA PRO A 95 -7.38 2.80 25.58
C PRO A 95 -8.57 3.56 24.98
N ILE A 96 -8.31 4.25 23.87
CA ILE A 96 -9.37 4.84 23.05
C ILE A 96 -9.74 3.84 21.97
N HIS A 97 -11.03 3.59 21.82
CA HIS A 97 -11.61 2.69 20.85
C HIS A 97 -12.37 3.51 19.82
N THR A 98 -11.97 3.43 18.55
CA THR A 98 -12.65 4.14 17.46
C THR A 98 -13.06 3.17 16.36
N ARG A 99 -14.32 3.23 15.93
CA ARG A 99 -14.89 2.43 14.84
C ARG A 99 -15.63 3.33 13.85
N ALA A 100 -15.73 2.89 12.60
CA ALA A 100 -16.55 3.51 11.56
C ALA A 100 -16.93 2.48 10.49
N ASP A 101 -17.79 2.88 9.54
CA ASP A 101 -18.18 2.02 8.42
C ASP A 101 -17.07 1.93 7.36
N LYS A 102 -16.38 3.05 7.10
CA LYS A 102 -15.27 3.15 6.14
C LYS A 102 -14.07 3.86 6.74
N GLY A 103 -12.89 3.47 6.29
CA GLY A 103 -11.62 4.11 6.58
C GLY A 103 -10.84 4.41 5.31
N TRP A 104 -10.04 5.47 5.32
CA TRP A 104 -9.04 5.75 4.28
C TRP A 104 -7.72 6.17 4.94
N MET A 105 -6.61 5.68 4.42
CA MET A 105 -5.27 6.01 4.88
C MET A 105 -4.36 6.43 3.72
N PRO A 106 -3.55 7.48 3.88
CA PRO A 106 -2.54 7.86 2.89
C PRO A 106 -1.32 6.93 2.95
N LYS A 107 -0.47 7.04 1.92
CA LYS A 107 0.79 6.28 1.78
C LYS A 107 1.72 6.33 2.98
N ASP A 108 1.83 7.48 3.64
CA ASP A 108 2.71 7.67 4.79
C ASP A 108 2.14 7.08 6.09
N LYS A 109 0.86 6.65 6.08
CA LYS A 109 0.15 6.08 7.23
C LYS A 109 0.17 6.99 8.46
N SER A 110 0.30 8.30 8.24
CA SER A 110 0.36 9.32 9.30
C SER A 110 -1.00 9.57 9.95
N GLU A 111 -2.08 9.26 9.24
CA GLU A 111 -3.46 9.49 9.67
C GLU A 111 -4.41 8.44 9.13
N ILE A 112 -5.60 8.40 9.72
CA ILE A 112 -6.75 7.65 9.20
C ILE A 112 -7.98 8.56 9.19
N LEU A 113 -8.68 8.57 8.05
CA LEU A 113 -9.96 9.20 7.88
C LEU A 113 -11.05 8.15 8.05
N LEU A 114 -11.88 8.31 9.06
CA LEU A 114 -12.99 7.42 9.39
C LEU A 114 -14.30 8.09 8.97
N GLN A 115 -15.15 7.39 8.23
CA GLN A 115 -16.38 7.92 7.67
C GLN A 115 -17.54 6.93 7.82
N GLY A 116 -18.74 7.47 8.09
CA GLY A 116 -19.94 6.70 8.34
C GLY A 116 -19.96 6.14 9.76
N ASN A 117 -20.96 6.54 10.55
CA ASN A 117 -21.19 6.06 11.92
C ASN A 117 -19.93 6.02 12.78
N ALA A 118 -19.06 7.02 12.68
CA ALA A 118 -17.81 7.06 13.41
C ALA A 118 -18.08 7.27 14.92
N VAL A 119 -17.61 6.32 15.73
CA VAL A 119 -17.76 6.34 17.19
C VAL A 119 -16.40 6.19 17.83
N SER A 120 -16.01 7.16 18.65
CA SER A 120 -14.82 7.09 19.49
C SER A 120 -15.22 7.05 20.96
N ALA A 121 -14.77 6.04 21.69
CA ALA A 121 -15.11 5.83 23.08
C ALA A 121 -13.86 5.55 23.91
N ARG A 122 -13.87 6.01 25.16
CA ARG A 122 -12.85 5.71 26.16
C ARG A 122 -13.53 5.37 27.48
N GLY A 123 -13.03 4.31 28.13
CA GLY A 123 -13.44 3.95 29.49
C GLY A 123 -12.97 4.95 30.54
N ARG A 124 -13.49 4.81 31.77
CA ARG A 124 -12.99 5.55 32.94
C ARG A 124 -11.55 5.16 33.26
N ASP A 125 -10.73 6.14 33.59
CA ASP A 125 -9.38 5.97 34.11
C ASP A 125 -9.10 7.03 35.21
N PRO A 126 -7.95 6.98 35.92
CA PRO A 126 -7.64 7.98 36.95
C PRO A 126 -7.58 9.44 36.48
N ARG A 127 -7.49 9.68 35.16
CA ARG A 127 -7.39 11.00 34.54
C ARG A 127 -8.71 11.45 33.87
N SER A 128 -9.66 10.54 33.63
CA SER A 128 -10.91 10.83 32.90
C SER A 128 -12.07 9.96 33.37
N ALA A 129 -13.26 10.55 33.47
CA ALA A 129 -14.51 9.82 33.74
C ALA A 129 -14.90 8.84 32.62
N GLY A 130 -14.24 8.92 31.46
CA GLY A 130 -14.63 8.25 30.23
C GLY A 130 -15.58 9.10 29.39
N GLY A 131 -15.93 8.62 28.19
CA GLY A 131 -16.85 9.31 27.29
C GLY A 131 -16.96 8.65 25.93
N GLU A 132 -18.01 9.01 25.20
CA GLU A 132 -18.26 8.61 23.82
C GLU A 132 -18.53 9.84 22.96
N ILE A 133 -17.94 9.86 21.76
CA ILE A 133 -18.16 10.86 20.72
C ILE A 133 -18.66 10.12 19.49
N ARG A 134 -19.76 10.61 18.90
CA ARG A 134 -20.33 10.09 17.66
C ARG A 134 -20.38 11.20 16.62
N VAL A 135 -19.85 10.94 15.44
CA VAL A 135 -19.79 11.89 14.32
C VAL A 135 -19.92 11.12 13.01
N ASP A 136 -20.24 11.82 11.92
CA ASP A 136 -20.25 11.21 10.59
C ASP A 136 -18.82 10.97 10.07
N LYS A 137 -17.90 11.90 10.34
CA LYS A 137 -16.50 11.83 9.91
C LYS A 137 -15.54 12.20 11.02
N MET A 138 -14.44 11.48 11.11
CA MET A 138 -13.38 11.72 12.08
C MET A 138 -12.01 11.51 11.43
N LYS A 139 -11.10 12.47 11.62
CA LYS A 139 -9.69 12.34 11.25
C LYS A 139 -8.87 12.07 12.49
N ILE A 140 -8.05 11.03 12.47
CA ILE A 140 -7.17 10.65 13.58
C ILE A 140 -5.73 10.65 13.08
N LEU A 141 -4.85 11.35 13.79
CA LEU A 141 -3.42 11.27 13.57
C LEU A 141 -2.87 10.03 14.30
N LEU A 142 -2.15 9.19 13.57
CA LEU A 142 -1.53 7.97 14.08
C LEU A 142 -0.10 8.22 14.57
N ASP A 143 0.55 9.27 14.05
CA ASP A 143 1.88 9.66 14.46
C ASP A 143 1.84 10.68 15.61
N SER A 144 1.70 10.17 16.85
CA SER A 144 1.94 10.93 18.09
C SER A 144 2.60 10.09 19.17
#